data_AF-A0A8H5FU92-F1
#
_entry.id   AF-A0A8H5FU92-F1
#
_cell.length_a   1.000
_cell.length_b   1.000
_cell.length_c   1.000
_cell.angle_alpha   90.00
_cell.angle_beta   90.00
_cell.angle_gamma   90.00
#
_symmetry.space_group_name_H-M   'P 1'
#
loop_
_entity.id
_entity.type
_entity.pdbx_description
1 polymer ?
#
loop_
_entity_poly.entity_id
_entity_poly.type
_entity_poly.pdbx_seq_one_letter_code
_entity_poly.pdbx_strand_id
1 'polypeptide(L)'
;MRGDGCLLFDANIKTTGDRGDHTHIAAWPHRLNAMKAAHCHIKDNRLSQSDPFTTYRDDQGKFKVLTWSKFLTMCNIIWTREGYGRFTGHSFQIGDTMFLLHHGIDTETVKHCGQWKSSAFTRYWRDLHTISEVHITTSLIIFVPTPSSL
;
A
#
# COMPACT_ATOMS: atom_id res chain seq x y z
N MET A 1 23.50 -0.85 4.99
CA MET A 1 23.10 -0.44 3.63
C MET A 1 22.15 -1.52 3.11
N ARG A 2 20.91 -1.30 2.71
CA ARG A 2 20.17 -0.10 2.30
C ARG A 2 18.76 -0.19 2.89
N GLY A 3 18.29 0.91 3.47
CA GLY A 3 16.88 1.14 3.70
C GLY A 3 16.27 1.66 2.41
N ASP A 4 15.81 0.75 1.56
CA ASP A 4 15.05 1.12 0.35
C ASP A 4 13.57 0.86 0.63
N GLY A 5 13.09 1.51 1.70
CA GLY A 5 11.69 1.60 2.04
C GLY A 5 11.04 2.68 1.19
N CYS A 6 10.07 2.28 0.41
CA CYS A 6 9.14 3.19 -0.24
C CYS A 6 7.74 2.48 0.01
N LEU A 7 6.55 3.08 0.22
CA LEU A 7 5.20 2.50 0.49
C LEU A 7 4.05 3.35 -0.14
N LEU A 8 3.37 2.88 -1.22
CA LEU A 8 2.36 3.69 -1.92
C LEU A 8 1.01 3.41 -1.29
N PHE A 9 0.61 4.28 -0.39
CA PHE A 9 -0.77 4.40 0.05
C PHE A 9 -1.19 5.82 -0.28
N ASP A 10 -1.91 6.01 -1.38
CA ASP A 10 -3.10 6.82 -1.22
C ASP A 10 -4.19 6.60 -2.25
N ALA A 11 -5.33 6.19 -1.72
CA ALA A 11 -6.63 6.13 -2.33
C ALA A 11 -7.56 7.23 -1.79
N ASN A 12 -7.10 7.99 -0.79
CA ASN A 12 -7.93 8.86 0.01
C ASN A 12 -7.12 10.05 0.52
N ILE A 13 -6.85 11.01 -0.36
CA ILE A 13 -6.37 12.33 0.06
C ILE A 13 -7.52 13.04 0.78
N LYS A 14 -7.75 12.66 2.04
CA LYS A 14 -8.38 13.51 3.03
C LYS A 14 -7.25 14.32 3.65
N THR A 15 -7.17 15.59 3.26
CA THR A 15 -6.33 16.65 3.86
C THR A 15 -4.89 16.78 3.39
N THR A 16 -4.69 17.26 2.16
CA THR A 16 -3.64 18.27 1.89
C THR A 16 -4.03 19.09 0.65
N GLY A 17 -4.31 20.38 0.85
CA GLY A 17 -4.55 21.33 -0.24
C GLY A 17 -3.27 21.56 -1.05
N ASP A 18 -3.44 21.72 -2.36
CA ASP A 18 -2.57 22.28 -3.42
C ASP A 18 -1.04 22.00 -3.44
N ARG A 19 -0.48 21.26 -2.49
CA ARG A 19 0.92 20.82 -2.47
C ARG A 19 0.98 19.33 -2.70
N GLY A 20 1.69 18.93 -3.75
CA GLY A 20 2.05 17.52 -3.97
C GLY A 20 2.75 16.96 -2.74
N ASP A 21 2.39 15.75 -2.37
CA ASP A 21 2.97 15.02 -1.24
C ASP A 21 3.94 13.95 -1.75
N HIS A 22 4.97 13.65 -0.95
CA HIS A 22 5.95 12.62 -1.27
C HIS A 22 5.52 11.31 -0.63
N THR A 23 4.83 10.48 -1.40
CA THR A 23 4.51 9.11 -0.99
C THR A 23 5.60 8.16 -1.45
N HIS A 24 6.00 7.30 -0.53
CA HIS A 24 6.96 6.24 -0.74
C HIS A 24 6.28 5.14 -1.66
N ILE A 25 6.94 4.14 -2.32
CA ILE A 25 6.31 2.94 -2.97
C ILE A 25 7.01 1.58 -2.71
N ALA A 26 6.36 0.60 -2.06
CA ALA A 26 7.06 -0.63 -1.63
C ALA A 26 7.31 -1.60 -2.76
N ALA A 27 8.57 -1.99 -2.90
CA ALA A 27 8.94 -3.14 -3.70
C ALA A 27 8.59 -4.41 -2.91
N TRP A 28 7.39 -4.95 -3.15
CA TRP A 28 7.00 -6.27 -2.64
C TRP A 28 7.46 -7.39 -3.59
N PRO A 29 7.99 -8.52 -3.09
CA PRO A 29 8.64 -9.53 -3.93
C PRO A 29 7.69 -10.45 -4.72
N HIS A 30 6.74 -9.97 -5.53
CA HIS A 30 5.83 -10.87 -6.30
C HIS A 30 5.01 -10.16 -7.39
N ARG A 31 3.94 -10.82 -7.87
CA ARG A 31 2.86 -10.26 -8.70
C ARG A 31 2.18 -9.01 -8.12
N LEU A 32 2.32 -8.72 -6.83
CA LEU A 32 1.74 -7.56 -6.14
C LEU A 32 2.74 -6.39 -5.97
N ASN A 33 3.80 -6.34 -6.78
CA ASN A 33 4.79 -5.28 -6.69
C ASN A 33 4.24 -3.94 -7.23
N ALA A 34 3.95 -3.01 -6.31
CA ALA A 34 3.42 -1.69 -6.64
C ALA A 34 4.39 -0.84 -7.48
N MET A 35 5.71 -0.97 -7.26
CA MET A 35 6.72 -0.29 -8.09
C MET A 35 6.67 -0.74 -9.55
N LYS A 36 6.55 -2.05 -9.77
CA LYS A 36 6.42 -2.60 -11.12
C LYS A 36 5.13 -2.12 -11.78
N ALA A 37 4.02 -2.13 -11.05
CA ALA A 37 2.74 -1.64 -11.55
C ALA A 37 2.80 -0.14 -11.90
N ALA A 38 3.43 0.68 -11.06
CA ALA A 38 3.62 2.11 -11.31
C ALA A 38 4.49 2.37 -12.55
N HIS A 39 5.59 1.63 -12.71
CA HIS A 39 6.42 1.73 -13.92
C HIS A 39 5.67 1.34 -15.18
N CYS A 40 4.90 0.24 -15.14
CA CYS A 40 4.04 -0.15 -16.25
C CYS A 40 3.01 0.95 -16.56
N HIS A 41 2.35 1.51 -15.54
CA HIS A 41 1.39 2.60 -15.71
C HIS A 41 2.01 3.83 -16.40
N ILE A 42 3.17 4.30 -15.94
CA ILE A 42 3.88 5.43 -16.55
C ILE A 42 4.22 5.12 -18.01
N LYS A 43 4.76 3.93 -18.28
CA LYS A 43 5.17 3.49 -19.62
C LYS A 43 3.98 3.37 -20.57
N ASP A 44 2.94 2.66 -20.16
CA ASP A 44 1.78 2.34 -21.00
C ASP A 44 0.96 3.59 -21.32
N ASN A 45 0.85 4.51 -20.34
CA ASN A 45 0.15 5.78 -20.53
C ASN A 45 1.03 6.90 -21.10
N ARG A 46 2.35 6.65 -21.25
CA ARG A 46 3.34 7.61 -21.75
C ARG A 46 3.30 8.92 -20.96
N LEU A 47 3.32 8.80 -19.63
CA LEU A 47 3.29 9.95 -18.74
C LEU A 47 4.68 10.61 -18.71
N SER A 48 4.69 11.93 -18.83
CA SER A 48 5.85 12.77 -18.57
C SER A 48 5.96 13.09 -17.08
N GLN A 49 7.10 13.65 -16.66
CA GLN A 49 7.32 14.05 -15.27
C GLN A 49 6.38 15.17 -14.79
N SER A 50 5.82 15.95 -15.72
CA SER A 50 4.84 17.00 -15.44
C SER A 50 3.39 16.50 -15.41
N ASP A 51 3.12 15.28 -15.88
CA ASP A 51 1.77 14.74 -15.90
C ASP A 51 1.38 14.22 -14.51
N PRO A 52 0.13 14.45 -14.04
CA PRO A 52 -0.35 13.84 -12.81
C PRO A 52 -0.31 12.32 -12.91
N PHE A 53 0.19 11.64 -11.87
CA PHE A 53 0.26 10.17 -11.83
C PHE A 53 -1.12 9.50 -11.96
N THR A 54 -2.18 10.20 -11.57
CA THR A 54 -3.57 9.76 -11.73
C THR A 54 -4.06 9.80 -13.19
N THR A 55 -3.23 10.18 -14.14
CA THR A 55 -3.62 10.25 -15.55
C THR A 55 -3.45 8.89 -16.25
N TYR A 56 -4.38 8.54 -17.14
CA TYR A 56 -4.28 7.39 -18.04
C TYR A 56 -4.79 7.76 -19.44
N ARG A 57 -4.49 6.92 -20.43
CA ARG A 57 -5.02 7.00 -21.79
C ARG A 57 -6.19 6.06 -21.95
N ASP A 58 -7.28 6.56 -22.51
CA ASP A 58 -8.39 5.71 -22.92
C ASP A 58 -8.06 4.94 -24.22
N ASP A 59 -9.01 4.14 -24.67
CA ASP A 59 -8.96 3.35 -25.91
C ASP A 59 -8.74 4.20 -27.16
N GLN A 60 -9.11 5.48 -27.11
CA GLN A 60 -8.88 6.47 -28.17
C GLN A 60 -7.53 7.20 -28.01
N GLY A 61 -6.74 6.85 -27.00
CA GLY A 61 -5.44 7.46 -26.71
C GLY A 61 -5.53 8.83 -26.04
N LYS A 62 -6.72 9.28 -25.64
CA LYS A 62 -6.94 10.58 -25.00
C LYS A 62 -6.61 10.51 -23.51
N PHE A 63 -5.96 11.56 -23.01
CA PHE A 63 -5.67 11.68 -21.58
C PHE A 63 -6.95 11.87 -20.76
N LYS A 64 -7.06 11.10 -19.69
CA LYS A 64 -8.14 11.12 -18.71
C LYS A 64 -7.56 11.08 -17.31
N VAL A 65 -8.22 11.75 -16.37
CA VAL A 65 -7.90 11.65 -14.95
C VAL A 65 -8.65 10.46 -14.35
N LEU A 66 -7.93 9.59 -13.65
CA LEU A 66 -8.47 8.50 -12.87
C LEU A 66 -8.95 9.04 -11.53
N THR A 67 -10.27 9.17 -11.40
CA THR A 67 -10.88 9.51 -10.11
C THR A 67 -11.01 8.27 -9.24
N TRP A 68 -11.04 8.47 -7.93
CA TRP A 68 -11.26 7.39 -6.96
C TRP A 68 -12.52 6.57 -7.28
N SER A 69 -13.63 7.24 -7.59
CA SER A 69 -14.89 6.58 -7.96
C SER A 69 -14.76 5.71 -9.19
N LYS A 70 -14.03 6.18 -10.22
CA LYS A 70 -13.81 5.41 -11.45
C LYS A 70 -12.91 4.20 -11.21
N PHE A 71 -11.82 4.38 -10.45
CA PHE A 71 -10.96 3.29 -10.02
C PHE A 71 -11.75 2.21 -9.27
N LEU A 72 -12.49 2.60 -8.24
CA LEU A 72 -13.28 1.68 -7.42
C LEU A 72 -14.38 0.97 -8.23
N THR A 73 -14.97 1.66 -9.21
CA THR A 73 -15.95 1.05 -10.14
C THR A 73 -15.29 -0.04 -10.97
N MET A 74 -14.12 0.22 -11.55
CA MET A 74 -13.38 -0.75 -12.35
C MET A 74 -12.97 -1.98 -11.54
N CYS A 75 -12.43 -1.79 -10.32
CA CYS A 75 -12.08 -2.90 -9.43
C CYS A 75 -13.30 -3.78 -9.12
N ASN A 76 -14.43 -3.17 -8.76
CA ASN A 76 -15.65 -3.93 -8.46
C ASN A 76 -16.18 -4.68 -9.69
N ILE A 77 -16.10 -4.11 -10.90
CA ILE A 77 -16.48 -4.82 -12.13
C ILE A 77 -15.63 -6.09 -12.31
N ILE A 78 -14.31 -6.01 -12.12
CA ILE A 78 -13.40 -7.14 -12.26
C ILE A 78 -13.68 -8.18 -11.17
N TRP A 79 -13.72 -7.76 -9.91
CA TRP A 79 -13.91 -8.65 -8.77
C TRP A 79 -15.25 -9.36 -8.77
N THR A 80 -16.34 -8.66 -9.12
CA THR A 80 -17.66 -9.29 -9.24
C THR A 80 -17.70 -10.35 -10.34
N ARG A 81 -16.99 -10.15 -11.46
CA ARG A 81 -16.87 -11.19 -12.51
C ARG A 81 -16.14 -12.43 -12.02
N GLU A 82 -15.17 -12.25 -11.12
CA GLU A 82 -14.43 -13.33 -10.47
C GLU A 82 -15.16 -13.93 -9.24
N GLY A 83 -16.41 -13.53 -8.98
CA GLY A 83 -17.25 -14.08 -7.90
C GLY A 83 -17.04 -13.42 -6.52
N TYR A 84 -16.26 -12.35 -6.43
CA TYR A 84 -16.09 -11.61 -5.17
C TYR A 84 -17.22 -10.58 -4.96
N GLY A 85 -17.52 -10.30 -3.68
CA GLY A 85 -18.47 -9.28 -3.29
C GLY A 85 -18.01 -7.85 -3.60
N ARG A 86 -18.91 -6.88 -3.38
CA ARG A 86 -18.60 -5.47 -3.57
C ARG A 86 -17.67 -4.95 -2.46
N PHE A 87 -16.60 -4.28 -2.85
CA PHE A 87 -15.69 -3.57 -1.97
C PHE A 87 -15.94 -2.06 -1.98
N THR A 88 -15.75 -1.44 -0.83
CA THR A 88 -15.80 0.02 -0.66
C THR A 88 -14.40 0.57 -0.49
N GLY A 89 -14.23 1.89 -0.58
CA GLY A 89 -12.91 2.47 -0.33
C GLY A 89 -12.37 2.23 1.07
N HIS A 90 -13.27 2.09 2.05
CA HIS A 90 -12.89 1.72 3.42
C HIS A 90 -12.25 0.31 3.48
N SER A 91 -12.67 -0.59 2.59
CA SER A 91 -12.10 -1.94 2.52
C SER A 91 -10.63 -1.94 2.12
N PHE A 92 -10.18 -0.98 1.29
CA PHE A 92 -8.77 -0.83 0.94
C PHE A 92 -7.95 -0.43 2.17
N GLN A 93 -8.39 0.57 2.94
CA GLN A 93 -7.71 0.99 4.16
C GLN A 93 -7.57 -0.14 5.20
N ILE A 94 -8.61 -0.96 5.35
CA ILE A 94 -8.57 -2.15 6.22
C ILE A 94 -7.60 -3.19 5.66
N GLY A 95 -7.74 -3.53 4.37
CA GLY A 95 -6.91 -4.54 3.71
C GLY A 95 -5.43 -4.18 3.75
N ASP A 96 -5.10 -2.92 3.50
CA ASP A 96 -3.76 -2.37 3.51
C ASP A 96 -3.11 -2.47 4.90
N THR A 97 -3.85 -2.05 5.93
CA THR A 97 -3.41 -2.17 7.33
C THR A 97 -3.11 -3.63 7.69
N MET A 98 -4.05 -4.52 7.35
CA MET A 98 -3.93 -5.96 7.63
C MET A 98 -2.78 -6.60 6.87
N PHE A 99 -2.61 -6.25 5.59
CA PHE A 99 -1.54 -6.77 4.75
C PHE A 99 -0.17 -6.44 5.34
N LEU A 100 0.06 -5.19 5.76
CA LEU A 100 1.33 -4.80 6.37
C LEU A 100 1.59 -5.52 7.70
N LEU A 101 0.57 -5.62 8.56
CA LEU A 101 0.70 -6.29 9.86
C LEU A 101 1.02 -7.78 9.71
N HIS A 102 0.37 -8.48 8.78
CA HIS A 102 0.67 -9.90 8.51
C HIS A 102 2.07 -10.13 7.95
N HIS A 103 2.72 -9.11 7.40
CA HIS A 103 4.10 -9.18 6.93
C HIS A 103 5.12 -8.67 7.97
N GLY A 104 4.69 -8.47 9.22
CA GLY A 104 5.60 -8.11 10.31
C GLY A 104 6.03 -6.64 10.32
N ILE A 105 5.39 -5.79 9.52
CA ILE A 105 5.66 -4.35 9.55
C ILE A 105 5.10 -3.79 10.85
N ASP A 106 5.95 -3.11 11.62
CA ASP A 106 5.62 -2.58 12.94
C ASP A 106 4.48 -1.56 12.89
N THR A 107 3.79 -1.39 14.01
CA THR A 107 2.57 -0.60 14.09
C THR A 107 2.78 0.89 13.82
N GLU A 108 3.95 1.46 14.12
CA GLU A 108 4.24 2.86 13.84
C GLU A 108 4.51 3.07 12.35
N THR A 109 5.21 2.14 11.71
CA THR A 109 5.36 2.15 10.25
C THR A 109 4.00 2.01 9.57
N VAL A 110 3.14 1.07 10.00
CA VAL A 110 1.77 0.93 9.44
C VAL A 110 0.94 2.21 9.61
N LYS A 111 1.04 2.85 10.79
CA LYS A 111 0.37 4.12 11.06
C LYS A 111 0.86 5.22 10.12
N HIS A 112 2.18 5.31 9.90
CA HIS A 112 2.78 6.28 8.99
C HIS A 112 2.37 6.01 7.53
N CYS A 113 2.38 4.74 7.12
CA CYS A 113 1.94 4.29 5.79
C CYS A 113 0.51 4.72 5.47
N GLY A 114 -0.43 4.45 6.38
CA GLY A 114 -1.83 4.79 6.18
C GLY A 114 -2.17 6.25 6.50
N GLN A 115 -1.16 7.10 6.76
CA GLN A 115 -1.32 8.51 7.13
C GLN A 115 -2.28 8.73 8.31
N TRP A 116 -2.28 7.81 9.27
CA TRP A 116 -3.17 7.86 10.42
C TRP A 116 -2.62 8.83 11.47
N LYS A 117 -3.35 9.92 11.71
CA LYS A 117 -3.01 10.89 12.77
C LYS A 117 -3.16 10.32 14.18
N SER A 118 -3.94 9.25 14.35
CA SER A 118 -4.21 8.61 15.64
C SER A 118 -4.08 7.09 15.55
N SER A 119 -4.13 6.41 16.69
CA SER A 119 -4.17 4.96 16.78
C SER A 119 -5.51 4.34 16.38
N ALA A 120 -6.41 5.08 15.71
CA ALA A 120 -7.70 4.53 15.26
C ALA A 120 -7.58 3.33 14.31
N PHE A 121 -6.42 3.15 13.67
CA PHE A 121 -6.13 1.99 12.83
C PHE A 121 -6.10 0.66 13.59
N THR A 122 -5.86 0.67 14.91
CA THR A 122 -5.88 -0.54 15.76
C THR A 122 -7.23 -1.23 15.75
N ARG A 123 -8.32 -0.48 15.49
CA ARG A 123 -9.67 -1.01 15.38
C ARG A 123 -9.84 -1.97 14.20
N TYR A 124 -8.93 -1.93 13.22
CA TYR A 124 -8.98 -2.79 12.04
C TYR A 124 -8.15 -4.06 12.19
N TRP A 125 -7.46 -4.26 13.33
CA TRP A 125 -6.71 -5.47 13.61
C TRP A 125 -7.67 -6.66 13.72
N ARG A 126 -7.62 -7.53 12.74
CA ARG A 126 -8.31 -8.82 12.72
C ARG A 126 -7.27 -9.91 12.92
N ASP A 127 -7.64 -11.03 13.51
CA ASP A 127 -6.72 -12.17 13.66
C ASP A 127 -5.41 -11.83 14.41
N LEU A 128 -5.57 -11.40 15.67
CA LEU A 128 -4.45 -11.00 16.53
C LEU A 128 -3.42 -12.12 16.78
N HIS A 129 -3.84 -13.38 16.66
CA HIS A 129 -2.94 -14.52 16.85
C HIS A 129 -1.89 -14.59 15.74
N THR A 130 -2.32 -14.53 14.48
CA THR A 130 -1.40 -14.51 13.34
C THR A 130 -0.53 -13.25 13.36
N ILE A 131 -1.09 -12.10 13.72
CA ILE A 131 -0.31 -10.86 13.85
C ILE A 131 0.76 -11.00 14.95
N SER A 132 0.41 -11.54 16.12
CA SER A 132 1.36 -11.66 17.24
C SER A 132 2.50 -12.63 16.91
N GLU A 133 2.22 -13.77 16.29
CA GLU A 133 3.25 -14.74 15.88
C GLU A 133 4.30 -14.12 14.97
N VAL A 134 3.87 -13.36 13.96
CA VAL A 134 4.77 -12.71 13.00
C VAL A 134 5.62 -11.63 13.69
N HIS A 135 5.03 -10.85 14.60
CA HIS A 135 5.71 -9.72 15.25
C HIS A 135 6.63 -10.17 16.40
N ILE A 136 6.28 -11.25 17.11
CA ILE A 136 7.15 -11.87 18.11
C ILE A 136 8.38 -12.49 17.43
N THR A 137 8.19 -13.16 16.28
CA THR A 137 9.27 -13.80 15.52
C THR A 137 10.23 -12.77 14.91
N THR A 138 9.69 -11.66 14.39
CA THR A 138 10.51 -10.56 13.81
C THR A 138 11.36 -9.84 14.88
N SER A 139 10.89 -9.84 16.14
CA SER A 139 11.63 -9.26 17.28
C SER A 139 12.73 -10.16 17.85
N LEU A 140 12.82 -11.44 17.45
CA LEU A 140 13.77 -12.42 18.00
C LEU A 140 15.11 -12.52 17.24
N ILE A 141 15.41 -11.64 16.29
CA ILE A 141 16.74 -11.57 15.64
C ILE A 141 17.59 -10.44 16.24
N ILE A 142 17.75 -10.38 17.57
CA ILE A 142 18.94 -9.76 18.21
C ILE A 142 19.19 -10.36 19.61
N PHE A 143 19.52 -11.64 19.70
CA PHE A 143 20.39 -12.11 20.78
C PHE A 143 21.19 -13.31 20.29
N VAL A 144 22.27 -13.04 19.57
CA VAL A 144 23.36 -14.01 19.44
C VAL A 144 24.12 -13.93 20.76
N PRO A 145 24.09 -14.95 21.64
CA PRO A 145 24.97 -14.97 22.79
C PRO A 145 26.40 -15.04 22.26
N THR A 146 27.22 -14.04 22.60
CA THR A 146 28.67 -14.12 22.41
C THR A 146 29.18 -15.36 23.14
N PRO A 147 29.93 -16.27 22.49
CA PRO A 147 30.52 -17.39 23.20
C PRO A 147 31.54 -16.84 24.18
N SER A 148 31.33 -17.08 25.47
CA SER A 148 32.29 -16.79 26.51
C SER A 148 33.57 -17.59 26.23
N SER A 149 34.66 -16.91 25.94
CA SER A 149 35.99 -17.51 25.90
C SER A 149 36.41 -17.93 27.32
N LEU A 150 36.87 -19.18 27.43
CA LEU A 150 37.53 -19.80 28.58
C LEU A 150 38.71 -18.98 29.11
#